data_AF-A0A0K3A7H1-F1
#
_entry.id   AF-A0A0K3A7H1-F1
#
_cell.length_a   1.000
_cell.length_b   1.000
_cell.length_c   1.000
_cell.angle_alpha   90.00
_cell.angle_beta   90.00
_cell.angle_gamma   90.00
#
_symmetry.space_group_name_H-M   'P 1'
#
loop_
_entity.id
_entity.type
_entity.pdbx_description
1 polymer ?
#
loop_
_entity_poly.entity_id
_entity_poly.type
_entity_poly.pdbx_seq_one_letter_code
_entity_poly.pdbx_strand_id
1 'polypeptide(L)'
;MLAMREVFDVDATTFGQFAVVDVGVGYVWMAVLIFLAPRAAAIDARSGADTRGIDDLKQRIAQFQAQHERVASLTDLMLIVGLAFGAVGLAHAIAAPTAAWFAANVAWARQFSLGAPFVWVVVLSTTIGLLLSFTRARTLEGAGASRIGSLPLYFLIACIGMQMDLLALFDLPWIFLLGLIWLCVHILLLLALGKLLRVPFFYFAIGSQSNVGGPASAPVVAAAFHPALAPVGVLLGTMGYATGTYLAYLVGITLRAMAGAG
;
A
#
# COMPACT_ATOMS: atom_id res chain seq x y z
N MET A 1 -2.44 -13.99 6.39
CA MET A 1 -1.88 -14.78 7.52
C MET A 1 -2.94 -15.42 8.42
N LEU A 2 -3.92 -14.68 8.96
CA LEU A 2 -4.98 -15.24 9.84
C LEU A 2 -5.71 -16.46 9.25
N ALA A 3 -6.08 -16.40 7.97
CA ALA A 3 -6.72 -17.53 7.29
C ALA A 3 -5.85 -18.80 7.29
N MET A 4 -4.52 -18.67 7.21
CA MET A 4 -3.61 -19.83 7.22
C MET A 4 -3.48 -20.41 8.63
N ARG A 5 -3.51 -19.59 9.68
CA ARG A 5 -3.55 -20.07 11.06
C ARG A 5 -4.75 -20.97 11.31
N GLU A 6 -5.93 -20.57 10.85
CA GLU A 6 -7.16 -21.36 11.00
C GLU A 6 -7.11 -22.66 10.19
N VAL A 7 -6.58 -22.61 8.96
CA VAL A 7 -6.50 -23.79 8.07
C VAL A 7 -5.51 -24.84 8.56
N PHE A 8 -4.38 -24.41 9.15
CA PHE A 8 -3.29 -25.31 9.58
C PHE A 8 -3.21 -25.51 11.09
N ASP A 9 -4.20 -25.03 11.85
CA ASP A 9 -4.30 -25.13 13.31
C ASP A 9 -3.00 -24.75 14.05
N VAL A 10 -2.39 -23.66 13.61
CA VAL A 10 -1.13 -23.16 14.20
C VAL A 10 -1.43 -22.53 15.55
N ASP A 11 -0.66 -22.93 16.56
CA ASP A 11 -0.81 -22.41 17.91
C ASP A 11 -0.64 -20.87 17.96
N ALA A 12 -1.36 -20.23 18.87
CA ALA A 12 -1.43 -18.78 18.96
C ALA A 12 -0.07 -18.13 19.27
N THR A 13 0.80 -18.84 19.97
CA THR A 13 2.11 -18.32 20.41
C THR A 13 3.08 -18.26 19.23
N THR A 14 3.20 -19.36 18.48
CA THR A 14 4.02 -19.44 17.26
C THR A 14 3.50 -18.44 16.22
N PHE A 15 2.19 -18.39 16.00
CA PHE A 15 1.61 -17.42 15.07
C PHE A 15 1.90 -15.97 15.47
N GLY A 16 1.77 -15.64 16.76
CA GLY A 16 2.04 -14.31 17.29
C GLY A 16 3.50 -13.89 17.07
N GLN A 17 4.46 -14.79 17.32
CA GLN A 17 5.89 -14.53 17.12
C GLN A 17 6.21 -14.24 15.65
N PHE A 18 5.70 -15.03 14.71
CA PHE A 18 5.90 -14.80 13.28
C PHE A 18 5.21 -13.51 12.79
N ALA A 19 4.02 -13.19 13.31
CA ALA A 19 3.31 -11.96 12.94
C ALA A 19 4.06 -10.69 13.39
N VAL A 20 4.65 -10.70 14.59
CA VAL A 20 5.46 -9.56 15.08
C VAL A 20 6.69 -9.36 14.21
N VAL A 21 7.40 -10.44 13.86
CA VAL A 21 8.59 -10.36 12.99
C VAL A 21 8.23 -9.89 11.59
N ASP A 22 7.14 -10.40 11.00
CA ASP A 22 6.66 -9.99 9.68
C ASP A 22 6.37 -8.48 9.62
N VAL A 23 5.64 -7.97 10.61
CA VAL A 23 5.33 -6.53 10.73
C VAL A 23 6.62 -5.71 10.94
N GLY A 24 7.52 -6.15 11.83
CA GLY A 24 8.76 -5.44 12.12
C GLY A 24 9.71 -5.36 10.93
N VAL A 25 9.99 -6.50 10.29
CA VAL A 25 10.83 -6.58 9.07
C VAL A 25 10.19 -5.79 7.93
N GLY A 26 8.87 -5.87 7.78
CA GLY A 26 8.12 -5.11 6.78
C GLY A 26 8.24 -3.60 6.97
N TYR A 27 8.17 -3.10 8.21
CA TYR A 27 8.35 -1.67 8.52
C TYR A 27 9.78 -1.20 8.30
N VAL A 28 10.79 -2.00 8.65
CA VAL A 28 12.19 -1.68 8.31
C VAL A 28 12.36 -1.57 6.79
N TRP A 29 11.80 -2.51 6.03
CA TRP A 29 11.84 -2.45 4.56
C TRP A 29 11.10 -1.24 4.00
N MET A 30 9.94 -0.90 4.56
CA MET A 30 9.17 0.27 4.17
C MET A 30 9.97 1.55 4.37
N ALA A 31 10.64 1.69 5.51
CA ALA A 31 11.52 2.83 5.80
C ALA A 31 12.66 2.94 4.78
N VAL A 32 13.28 1.82 4.42
CA VAL A 32 14.31 1.76 3.37
C VAL A 32 13.75 2.22 2.01
N LEU A 33 12.56 1.77 1.63
CA LEU A 33 11.95 2.17 0.35
C LEU A 33 11.58 3.65 0.32
N ILE A 34 11.02 4.19 1.41
CA ILE A 34 10.73 5.63 1.52
C ILE A 34 12.03 6.44 1.44
N PHE A 35 13.10 5.98 2.07
CA PHE A 35 14.42 6.62 1.99
C PHE A 35 15.04 6.57 0.58
N LEU A 36 14.75 5.53 -0.19
CA LEU A 36 15.21 5.38 -1.57
C LEU A 36 14.32 6.07 -2.60
N ALA A 37 13.05 6.37 -2.28
CA ALA A 37 12.09 6.97 -3.22
C ALA A 37 12.58 8.30 -3.82
N PRO A 38 13.16 9.27 -3.06
CA PRO A 38 13.73 10.49 -3.64
C PRO A 38 14.92 10.23 -4.58
N ARG A 39 15.57 9.08 -4.47
CA ARG A 39 16.72 8.67 -5.29
C ARG A 39 16.33 7.78 -6.47
N ALA A 40 15.03 7.58 -6.72
CA ALA A 40 14.53 6.69 -7.75
C ALA A 40 15.12 6.99 -9.13
N ALA A 41 15.17 8.26 -9.55
CA ALA A 41 15.73 8.65 -10.85
C ALA A 41 17.19 8.22 -11.04
N ALA A 42 18.01 8.31 -9.99
CA ALA A 42 19.41 7.87 -10.04
C ALA A 42 19.53 6.35 -10.08
N ILE A 43 18.63 5.63 -9.41
CA ILE A 43 18.55 4.16 -9.44
C ILE A 43 18.14 3.70 -10.84
N ASP A 44 17.10 4.31 -11.41
CA ASP A 44 16.55 3.99 -12.72
C ASP A 44 17.55 4.26 -13.85
N ALA A 45 18.30 5.37 -13.76
CA ALA A 45 19.38 5.67 -14.70
C ALA A 45 20.50 4.61 -14.68
N ARG A 46 20.82 4.07 -13.50
CA ARG A 46 21.85 3.02 -13.34
C ARG A 46 21.36 1.65 -13.79
N SER A 47 20.08 1.35 -13.62
CA SER A 47 19.49 0.06 -14.04
C SER A 47 19.11 0.05 -15.52
N GLY A 48 19.04 1.22 -16.17
CA GLY A 48 18.56 1.35 -17.56
C GLY A 48 17.05 1.13 -17.68
N ALA A 49 16.30 1.49 -16.64
CA ALA A 49 14.85 1.29 -16.60
C ALA A 49 14.10 2.27 -17.53
N ASP A 50 12.96 1.82 -18.05
CA ASP A 50 12.08 2.65 -18.89
C ASP A 50 11.12 3.50 -18.04
N THR A 51 11.48 4.75 -17.77
CA THR A 51 10.68 5.68 -16.95
C THR A 51 9.64 6.48 -17.72
N ARG A 52 9.53 6.32 -19.05
CA ARG A 52 8.72 7.20 -19.93
C ARG A 52 7.28 7.36 -19.46
N GLY A 53 6.62 6.28 -19.03
CA GLY A 53 5.23 6.34 -18.55
C GLY A 53 5.06 7.11 -17.24
N ILE A 54 6.04 7.03 -16.33
CA ILE A 54 6.03 7.78 -15.07
C ILE A 54 6.32 9.26 -15.35
N ASP A 55 7.25 9.54 -16.25
CA ASP A 55 7.63 10.89 -16.61
C ASP A 55 6.51 11.62 -17.35
N ASP A 56 5.80 10.97 -18.28
CA ASP A 56 4.60 11.52 -18.93
C ASP A 56 3.51 11.85 -17.90
N LEU A 57 3.24 10.95 -16.95
CA LEU A 57 2.28 11.21 -15.88
C LEU A 57 2.67 12.42 -15.03
N LYS A 58 3.93 12.49 -14.59
CA LYS A 58 4.46 13.64 -13.82
C LYS A 58 4.35 14.93 -14.61
N GLN A 59 4.69 14.90 -15.90
CA GLN A 59 4.65 16.07 -16.77
C GLN A 59 3.22 16.58 -16.97
N ARG A 60 2.24 15.69 -17.18
CA ARG A 60 0.82 16.06 -17.26
C ARG A 60 0.31 16.71 -15.99
N ILE A 61 0.68 16.16 -14.82
CA ILE A 61 0.32 16.73 -13.52
C ILE A 61 0.94 18.12 -13.35
N ALA A 62 2.24 18.27 -13.66
CA ALA A 62 2.95 19.54 -13.55
C ALA A 62 2.38 20.62 -14.49
N GLN A 63 2.05 20.26 -15.74
CA GLN A 63 1.42 21.17 -16.69
C GLN A 63 0.03 21.60 -16.22
N PHE A 64 -0.78 20.67 -15.72
CA PHE A 64 -2.10 20.98 -15.19
C PHE A 64 -2.02 21.93 -14.00
N GLN A 65 -1.06 21.71 -13.09
CA GLN A 65 -0.80 22.61 -11.95
C GLN A 65 -0.36 23.99 -12.43
N ALA A 66 0.65 24.07 -13.30
CA ALA A 66 1.16 25.35 -13.80
C ALA A 66 0.10 26.20 -14.53
N GLN A 67 -0.84 25.56 -15.23
CA GLN A 67 -1.93 26.25 -15.94
C GLN A 67 -3.04 26.77 -15.02
N HIS A 68 -3.20 26.19 -13.83
CA HIS A 68 -4.33 26.47 -12.94
C HIS A 68 -3.91 27.01 -11.56
N GLU A 69 -2.61 27.14 -11.29
CA GLU A 69 -2.10 27.59 -10.00
C GLU A 69 -2.60 29.00 -9.68
N ARG A 70 -3.24 29.13 -8.52
CA ARG A 70 -3.75 30.38 -7.98
C ARG A 70 -3.60 30.42 -6.47
N VAL A 71 -3.56 31.63 -5.91
CA VAL A 71 -3.58 31.81 -4.45
C VAL A 71 -4.92 31.33 -3.90
N ALA A 72 -4.88 30.42 -2.94
CA ALA A 72 -6.07 29.86 -2.30
C ALA A 72 -6.79 30.91 -1.46
N SER A 73 -8.08 31.12 -1.71
CA SER A 73 -8.94 31.90 -0.82
C SER A 73 -9.43 31.06 0.36
N LEU A 74 -9.94 31.70 1.42
CA LEU A 74 -10.58 30.98 2.54
C LEU A 74 -11.69 30.04 2.04
N THR A 75 -12.49 30.49 1.08
CA THR A 75 -13.56 29.70 0.47
C THR A 75 -13.02 28.44 -0.21
N ASP A 76 -11.89 28.55 -0.92
CA ASP A 76 -11.26 27.39 -1.56
C ASP A 76 -10.79 26.37 -0.52
N LEU A 77 -10.16 26.85 0.56
CA LEU A 77 -9.72 25.98 1.66
C LEU A 77 -10.90 25.25 2.31
N MET A 78 -11.98 25.99 2.60
CA MET A 78 -13.20 25.41 3.18
C MET A 78 -13.84 24.37 2.25
N LEU A 79 -13.88 24.63 0.94
CA LEU A 79 -14.38 23.68 -0.04
C LEU A 79 -13.49 22.45 -0.17
N ILE A 80 -12.16 22.61 -0.19
CA ILE A 80 -11.22 21.49 -0.26
C ILE A 80 -11.39 20.58 0.96
N VAL A 81 -11.38 21.16 2.16
CA VAL A 81 -11.54 20.41 3.42
C VAL A 81 -12.94 19.78 3.48
N GLY A 82 -14.00 20.55 3.20
CA GLY A 82 -15.37 20.07 3.23
C GLY A 82 -15.64 18.93 2.25
N LEU A 83 -15.12 19.03 1.02
CA LEU A 83 -15.25 17.99 0.01
C LEU A 83 -14.43 16.75 0.38
N ALA A 84 -13.21 16.92 0.89
CA ALA A 84 -12.35 15.81 1.30
C ALA A 84 -12.96 15.03 2.47
N PHE A 85 -13.29 15.70 3.58
CA PHE A 85 -13.89 15.04 4.74
C PHE A 85 -15.32 14.57 4.48
N GLY A 86 -16.09 15.30 3.67
CA GLY A 86 -17.44 14.91 3.27
C GLY A 86 -17.43 13.64 2.41
N ALA A 87 -16.57 13.57 1.39
CA ALA A 87 -16.43 12.39 0.54
C ALA A 87 -15.91 11.18 1.33
N VAL A 88 -14.88 11.36 2.16
CA VAL A 88 -14.32 10.29 3.00
C VAL A 88 -15.32 9.84 4.06
N GLY A 89 -16.04 10.77 4.70
CA GLY A 89 -17.09 10.47 5.66
C GLY A 89 -18.23 9.66 5.05
N LEU A 90 -18.68 10.05 3.85
CA LEU A 90 -19.65 9.27 3.08
C LEU A 90 -19.11 7.89 2.71
N ALA A 91 -17.85 7.80 2.27
CA ALA A 91 -17.20 6.54 1.98
C ALA A 91 -17.15 5.63 3.21
N HIS A 92 -16.86 6.15 4.41
CA HIS A 92 -16.89 5.40 5.66
C HIS A 92 -18.30 4.89 6.01
N ALA A 93 -19.34 5.73 5.83
CA ALA A 93 -20.71 5.35 6.10
C ALA A 93 -21.20 4.21 5.19
N ILE A 94 -20.75 4.17 3.93
CA ILE A 94 -21.11 3.12 2.97
C ILE A 94 -20.18 1.89 3.09
N ALA A 95 -18.91 2.09 3.41
CA ALA A 95 -17.91 1.02 3.42
C ALA A 95 -18.23 -0.10 4.42
N ALA A 96 -18.70 0.24 5.62
CA ALA A 96 -19.04 -0.76 6.64
C ALA A 96 -20.18 -1.70 6.20
N PRO A 97 -21.37 -1.21 5.77
CA PRO A 97 -22.44 -2.09 5.30
C PRO A 97 -22.05 -2.85 4.02
N THR A 98 -21.30 -2.23 3.10
CA THR A 98 -20.82 -2.93 1.90
C THR A 98 -19.87 -4.06 2.27
N ALA A 99 -18.88 -3.82 3.13
CA ALA A 99 -17.95 -4.85 3.58
C ALA A 99 -18.65 -6.00 4.31
N ALA A 100 -19.63 -5.69 5.17
CA ALA A 100 -20.43 -6.69 5.87
C ALA A 100 -21.27 -7.54 4.89
N TRP A 101 -21.89 -6.91 3.90
CA TRP A 101 -22.63 -7.62 2.85
C TRP A 101 -21.72 -8.56 2.06
N PHE A 102 -20.54 -8.10 1.64
CA PHE A 102 -19.56 -8.95 0.94
C PHE A 102 -19.08 -10.10 1.82
N ALA A 103 -18.78 -9.84 3.09
CA ALA A 103 -18.35 -10.86 4.03
C ALA A 103 -19.41 -11.95 4.31
N ALA A 104 -20.70 -11.61 4.18
CA ALA A 104 -21.82 -12.53 4.42
C ALA A 104 -22.28 -13.28 3.14
N ASN A 105 -22.24 -12.63 1.98
CA ASN A 105 -22.84 -13.15 0.75
C ASN A 105 -21.81 -13.71 -0.25
N VAL A 106 -20.53 -13.40 -0.09
CA VAL A 106 -19.48 -13.77 -1.04
C VAL A 106 -18.40 -14.58 -0.33
N ALA A 107 -18.37 -15.89 -0.60
CA ALA A 107 -17.44 -16.82 0.06
C ALA A 107 -15.95 -16.48 -0.15
N TRP A 108 -15.62 -15.81 -1.27
CA TRP A 108 -14.26 -15.39 -1.60
C TRP A 108 -13.92 -13.95 -1.15
N ALA A 109 -14.84 -13.22 -0.52
CA ALA A 109 -14.62 -11.81 -0.17
C ALA A 109 -13.54 -11.61 0.89
N ARG A 110 -13.39 -12.55 1.84
CA ARG A 110 -12.36 -12.44 2.90
C ARG A 110 -10.96 -12.61 2.33
N GLN A 111 -10.81 -13.45 1.30
CA GLN A 111 -9.55 -13.75 0.62
C GLN A 111 -9.03 -12.53 -0.13
N PHE A 112 -9.91 -11.72 -0.72
CA PHE A 112 -9.55 -10.47 -1.41
C PHE A 112 -9.63 -9.22 -0.52
N SER A 113 -9.73 -9.39 0.81
CA SER A 113 -9.95 -8.29 1.75
C SER A 113 -11.19 -7.42 1.45
N LEU A 114 -12.12 -7.90 0.62
CA LEU A 114 -13.39 -7.22 0.33
C LEU A 114 -14.36 -7.25 1.52
N GLY A 115 -14.10 -8.10 2.52
CA GLY A 115 -14.75 -8.03 3.82
C GLY A 115 -14.18 -6.95 4.75
N ALA A 116 -13.10 -6.25 4.36
CA ALA A 116 -12.50 -5.18 5.17
C ALA A 116 -13.07 -3.82 4.75
N PRO A 117 -13.62 -3.01 5.68
CA PRO A 117 -14.14 -1.68 5.36
C PRO A 117 -13.10 -0.76 4.70
N PHE A 118 -11.82 -0.88 5.09
CA PHE A 118 -10.73 -0.06 4.57
C PHE A 118 -10.62 -0.09 3.03
N VAL A 119 -10.75 -1.26 2.40
CA VAL A 119 -10.68 -1.39 0.94
C VAL A 119 -11.81 -0.60 0.28
N TRP A 120 -13.02 -0.69 0.82
CA TRP A 120 -14.19 0.04 0.31
C TRP A 120 -14.08 1.54 0.53
N VAL A 121 -13.56 1.99 1.68
CA VAL A 121 -13.30 3.42 1.91
C VAL A 121 -12.41 3.98 0.81
N VAL A 122 -11.32 3.28 0.47
CA VAL A 122 -10.39 3.74 -0.57
C VAL A 122 -11.04 3.70 -1.96
N VAL A 123 -11.68 2.59 -2.33
CA VAL A 123 -12.34 2.45 -3.64
C VAL A 123 -13.40 3.53 -3.82
N LEU A 124 -14.27 3.74 -2.82
CA LEU A 124 -15.31 4.76 -2.86
C LEU A 124 -14.73 6.17 -2.86
N SER A 125 -13.76 6.49 -2.00
CA SER A 125 -13.15 7.82 -1.96
C SER A 125 -12.45 8.16 -3.28
N THR A 126 -11.74 7.19 -3.88
CA THR A 126 -11.07 7.36 -5.17
C THR A 126 -12.10 7.51 -6.30
N THR A 127 -13.20 6.75 -6.25
CA THR A 127 -14.28 6.84 -7.25
C THR A 127 -14.97 8.19 -7.17
N ILE A 128 -15.30 8.68 -5.97
CA ILE A 128 -15.89 10.00 -5.75
C ILE A 128 -14.91 11.08 -6.23
N GLY A 129 -13.63 10.99 -5.88
CA GLY A 129 -12.60 11.92 -6.36
C GLY A 129 -12.47 11.95 -7.88
N LEU A 130 -12.48 10.77 -8.53
CA LEU A 130 -12.44 10.64 -9.98
C LEU A 130 -13.69 11.23 -10.64
N LEU A 131 -14.88 10.95 -10.11
CA LEU A 131 -16.14 11.54 -10.58
C LEU A 131 -16.10 13.07 -10.46
N LEU A 132 -15.64 13.58 -9.31
CA LEU A 132 -15.47 15.02 -9.08
C LEU A 132 -14.46 15.65 -10.03
N SER A 133 -13.45 14.91 -10.49
CA SER A 133 -12.46 15.40 -11.47
C SER A 133 -13.08 15.71 -12.84
N PHE A 134 -14.21 15.09 -13.19
CA PHE A 134 -14.99 15.43 -14.39
C PHE A 134 -15.89 16.65 -14.19
N THR A 135 -16.02 17.14 -12.96
CA THR A 135 -16.86 18.30 -12.63
C THR A 135 -16.02 19.57 -12.44
N ARG A 136 -16.69 20.68 -12.12
CA ARG A 136 -16.03 21.95 -11.78
C ARG A 136 -15.13 21.83 -10.54
N ALA A 137 -15.31 20.82 -9.68
CA ALA A 137 -14.46 20.61 -8.50
C ALA A 137 -12.98 20.43 -8.84
N ARG A 138 -12.63 20.03 -10.06
CA ARG A 138 -11.23 19.94 -10.52
C ARG A 138 -10.45 21.25 -10.44
N THR A 139 -11.11 22.41 -10.43
CA THR A 139 -10.44 23.72 -10.32
C THR A 139 -9.88 23.99 -8.91
N LEU A 140 -10.30 23.19 -7.91
CA LEU A 140 -9.74 23.23 -6.57
C LEU A 140 -8.30 22.73 -6.52
N GLU A 141 -7.87 21.91 -7.48
CA GLU A 141 -6.46 21.52 -7.62
C GLU A 141 -5.57 22.73 -7.88
N GLY A 142 -6.05 23.71 -8.65
CA GLY A 142 -5.38 24.99 -8.87
C GLY A 142 -5.22 25.83 -7.59
N ALA A 143 -6.12 25.67 -6.62
CA ALA A 143 -6.00 26.26 -5.28
C ALA A 143 -5.16 25.39 -4.31
N GLY A 144 -4.53 24.32 -4.79
CA GLY A 144 -3.62 23.49 -4.01
C GLY A 144 -4.28 22.34 -3.26
N ALA A 145 -5.40 21.78 -3.74
CA ALA A 145 -6.06 20.64 -3.11
C ALA A 145 -5.09 19.46 -2.83
N SER A 146 -4.27 19.04 -3.81
CA SER A 146 -3.26 18.00 -3.60
C SER A 146 -2.16 18.40 -2.60
N ARG A 147 -1.77 19.68 -2.56
CA ARG A 147 -0.77 20.18 -1.60
C ARG A 147 -1.31 20.09 -0.17
N ILE A 148 -2.57 20.49 0.04
CA ILE A 148 -3.25 20.38 1.34
C ILE A 148 -3.44 18.92 1.74
N GLY A 149 -3.82 18.06 0.78
CA GLY A 149 -3.95 16.62 1.00
C GLY A 149 -2.66 15.93 1.46
N SER A 150 -1.49 16.49 1.13
CA SER A 150 -0.20 15.94 1.58
C SER A 150 0.06 16.11 3.08
N LEU A 151 -0.64 17.03 3.77
CA LEU A 151 -0.49 17.23 5.21
C LEU A 151 -0.95 16.00 6.03
N PRO A 152 -2.21 15.51 5.88
CA PRO A 152 -2.64 14.25 6.49
C PRO A 152 -1.77 13.06 6.10
N LEU A 153 -1.22 13.05 4.88
CA LEU A 153 -0.32 11.98 4.44
C LEU A 153 0.98 11.95 5.26
N TYR A 154 1.62 13.10 5.52
CA TYR A 154 2.81 13.14 6.38
C TYR A 154 2.49 12.77 7.82
N PHE A 155 1.32 13.14 8.33
CA PHE A 155 0.86 12.69 9.64
C PHE A 155 0.68 11.16 9.68
N LEU A 156 0.06 10.58 8.64
CA LEU A 156 -0.08 9.13 8.49
C LEU A 156 1.29 8.42 8.51
N ILE A 157 2.26 8.94 7.74
CA ILE A 157 3.63 8.40 7.69
C ILE A 157 4.26 8.42 9.09
N ALA A 158 4.12 9.54 9.82
CA ALA A 158 4.63 9.66 11.18
C ALA A 158 3.95 8.68 12.14
N CYS A 159 2.61 8.56 12.08
CA CYS A 159 1.86 7.61 12.90
C CYS A 159 2.30 6.16 12.68
N ILE A 160 2.51 5.74 11.44
CA ILE A 160 2.97 4.39 11.13
C ILE A 160 4.39 4.17 11.68
N GLY A 161 5.28 5.17 11.55
CA GLY A 161 6.61 5.11 12.15
C GLY A 161 6.58 4.92 13.67
N MET A 162 5.62 5.53 14.37
CA MET A 162 5.45 5.37 15.83
C MET A 162 4.86 4.04 16.27
N GLN A 163 4.23 3.27 15.36
CA GLN A 163 3.66 1.95 15.70
C GLN A 163 4.72 0.84 15.79
N MET A 164 5.96 1.11 15.39
CA MET A 164 7.04 0.12 15.40
C MET A 164 7.66 0.01 16.80
N ASP A 165 7.55 -1.16 17.41
CA ASP A 165 8.30 -1.51 18.62
C ASP A 165 9.65 -2.12 18.23
N LEU A 166 10.71 -1.30 18.28
CA LEU A 166 12.07 -1.74 17.99
C LEU A 166 12.68 -2.60 19.11
N LEU A 167 12.14 -2.54 20.33
CA LEU A 167 12.69 -3.30 21.46
C LEU A 167 12.25 -4.76 21.41
N ALA A 168 11.03 -5.02 20.93
CA ALA A 168 10.54 -6.37 20.66
C ALA A 168 11.41 -7.16 19.66
N LEU A 169 12.23 -6.47 18.84
CA LEU A 169 13.19 -7.11 17.92
C LEU A 169 14.31 -7.86 18.65
N PHE A 170 14.64 -7.46 19.88
CA PHE A 170 15.74 -8.06 20.65
C PHE A 170 15.31 -9.30 21.44
N ASP A 171 14.00 -9.51 21.63
CA ASP A 171 13.48 -10.65 22.39
C ASP A 171 13.49 -11.96 21.59
N LEU A 172 13.46 -11.88 20.25
CA LEU A 172 13.40 -13.02 19.33
C LEU A 172 14.43 -12.90 18.19
N PRO A 173 15.74 -12.76 18.50
CA PRO A 173 16.75 -12.40 17.51
C PRO A 173 16.89 -13.43 16.38
N TRP A 174 16.66 -14.72 16.68
CA TRP A 174 16.73 -15.78 15.68
C TRP A 174 15.56 -15.75 14.69
N ILE A 175 14.34 -15.48 15.16
CA ILE A 175 13.14 -15.38 14.30
C ILE A 175 13.27 -14.15 13.41
N PHE A 176 13.76 -13.05 13.99
CA PHE A 176 14.00 -11.84 13.23
C PHE A 176 15.05 -12.04 12.12
N LEU A 177 16.15 -12.74 12.41
CA LEU A 177 17.15 -13.08 11.39
C LEU A 177 16.55 -13.93 10.26
N LEU A 178 15.69 -14.89 10.60
CA LEU A 178 14.96 -15.69 9.61
C LEU A 178 14.06 -14.80 8.73
N GLY A 179 13.30 -13.87 9.33
CA GLY A 179 12.47 -12.91 8.61
C GLY A 179 13.29 -11.99 7.69
N LEU A 180 14.46 -11.54 8.15
CA LEU A 180 15.38 -10.74 7.34
C LEU A 180 15.92 -11.53 6.15
N ILE A 181 16.34 -12.78 6.36
CA ILE A 181 16.82 -13.66 5.27
C ILE A 181 15.70 -13.85 4.24
N TRP A 182 14.47 -14.13 4.70
CA TRP A 182 13.32 -14.29 3.81
C TRP A 182 13.05 -13.03 2.98
N LEU A 183 13.04 -11.86 3.64
CA LEU A 183 12.89 -10.57 2.97
C LEU A 183 14.02 -10.34 1.96
N CYS A 184 15.27 -10.65 2.32
CA CYS A 184 16.40 -10.52 1.40
C CYS A 184 16.21 -11.39 0.16
N VAL A 185 15.78 -12.65 0.30
CA VAL A 185 15.48 -13.52 -0.85
C VAL A 185 14.40 -12.90 -1.73
N HIS A 186 13.30 -12.44 -1.13
CA HIS A 186 12.22 -11.74 -1.84
C HIS A 186 12.73 -10.52 -2.62
N ILE A 187 13.50 -9.65 -1.97
CA ILE A 187 14.08 -8.45 -2.57
C ILE A 187 15.01 -8.83 -3.73
N LEU A 188 15.90 -9.81 -3.54
CA LEU A 188 16.87 -10.22 -4.56
C LEU A 188 16.17 -10.80 -5.80
N LEU A 189 15.12 -11.61 -5.60
CA LEU A 189 14.32 -12.14 -6.70
C LEU A 189 13.61 -11.02 -7.48
N LEU A 190 12.97 -10.09 -6.78
CA LEU A 190 12.32 -8.95 -7.42
C LEU A 190 13.31 -8.01 -8.10
N LEU A 191 14.50 -7.79 -7.54
CA LEU A 191 15.56 -6.99 -8.17
C LEU A 191 16.10 -7.67 -9.41
N ALA A 192 16.31 -8.98 -9.38
CA ALA A 192 16.75 -9.76 -10.54
C ALA A 192 15.72 -9.68 -11.67
N LEU A 193 14.43 -9.87 -11.35
CA LEU A 193 13.35 -9.76 -12.31
C LEU A 193 13.18 -8.32 -12.83
N GLY A 194 13.24 -7.33 -11.94
CA GLY A 194 13.15 -5.91 -12.28
C GLY A 194 14.28 -5.48 -13.22
N LYS A 195 15.50 -5.98 -13.00
CA LYS A 195 16.64 -5.76 -13.88
C LYS A 195 16.48 -6.45 -15.24
N LEU A 196 15.98 -7.68 -15.26
CA LEU A 196 15.71 -8.43 -16.49
C LEU A 196 14.66 -7.71 -17.37
N LEU A 197 13.60 -7.21 -16.74
CA LEU A 197 12.48 -6.54 -17.40
C LEU A 197 12.69 -5.02 -17.58
N ARG A 198 13.79 -4.46 -17.09
CA ARG A 198 14.09 -3.00 -17.09
C ARG A 198 12.96 -2.16 -16.49
N VAL A 199 12.40 -2.64 -15.39
CA VAL A 199 11.26 -2.03 -14.71
C VAL A 199 11.72 -0.86 -13.82
N PRO A 200 11.02 0.29 -13.84
CA PRO A 200 11.27 1.39 -12.91
C PRO A 200 11.22 0.99 -11.44
N PHE A 201 12.08 1.61 -10.63
CA PHE A 201 12.18 1.41 -9.20
C PHE A 201 10.84 1.65 -8.47
N PHE A 202 10.02 2.56 -9.00
CA PHE A 202 8.65 2.78 -8.54
C PHE A 202 7.81 1.50 -8.48
N TYR A 203 7.75 0.74 -9.58
CA TYR A 203 6.94 -0.48 -9.63
C TYR A 203 7.52 -1.58 -8.74
N PHE A 204 8.85 -1.66 -8.65
CA PHE A 204 9.53 -2.55 -7.71
C PHE A 204 9.16 -2.23 -6.26
N ALA A 205 9.22 -0.96 -5.86
CA ALA A 205 8.99 -0.53 -4.49
C ALA A 205 7.54 -0.78 -4.06
N ILE A 206 6.57 -0.36 -4.87
CA ILE A 206 5.15 -0.60 -4.57
C ILE A 206 4.83 -2.09 -4.63
N GLY A 207 5.26 -2.78 -5.69
CA GLY A 207 5.02 -4.22 -5.85
C GLY A 207 5.59 -5.02 -4.68
N SER A 208 6.81 -4.71 -4.22
CA SER A 208 7.39 -5.36 -3.05
C SER A 208 6.58 -5.07 -1.79
N GLN A 209 6.18 -3.82 -1.53
CA GLN A 209 5.44 -3.46 -0.32
C GLN A 209 4.01 -3.97 -0.31
N SER A 210 3.39 -4.08 -1.47
CA SER A 210 2.09 -4.72 -1.62
C SER A 210 2.10 -6.19 -1.21
N ASN A 211 3.23 -6.89 -1.38
CA ASN A 211 3.39 -8.29 -0.97
C ASN A 211 3.85 -8.44 0.49
N VAL A 212 4.70 -7.55 0.98
CA VAL A 212 5.25 -7.62 2.35
C VAL A 212 4.31 -6.99 3.36
N GLY A 213 3.91 -5.73 3.15
CA GLY A 213 3.15 -4.96 4.13
C GLY A 213 1.67 -4.73 3.78
N GLY A 214 1.21 -5.15 2.59
CA GLY A 214 -0.20 -5.21 2.22
C GLY A 214 -0.90 -3.85 2.07
N PRO A 215 -2.25 -3.80 2.20
CA PRO A 215 -3.06 -2.61 1.94
C PRO A 215 -2.75 -1.41 2.85
N ALA A 216 -2.20 -1.66 4.04
CA ALA A 216 -1.96 -0.62 5.05
C ALA A 216 -0.70 0.22 4.76
N SER A 217 0.36 -0.40 4.22
CA SER A 217 1.68 0.23 4.08
C SER A 217 2.10 0.48 2.62
N ALA A 218 1.61 -0.31 1.66
CA ALA A 218 1.83 -0.05 0.24
C ALA A 218 1.42 1.36 -0.25
N PRO A 219 0.31 1.97 0.24
CA PRO A 219 -0.08 3.34 -0.13
C PRO A 219 0.94 4.37 0.32
N VAL A 220 1.56 4.14 1.48
CA VAL A 220 2.55 5.04 2.08
C VAL A 220 3.81 5.09 1.23
N VAL A 221 4.30 3.92 0.80
CA VAL A 221 5.44 3.84 -0.12
C VAL A 221 5.09 4.46 -1.47
N ALA A 222 3.90 4.20 -2.02
CA ALA A 222 3.47 4.80 -3.28
C ALA A 222 3.43 6.34 -3.20
N ALA A 223 2.90 6.87 -2.09
CA ALA A 223 2.78 8.29 -1.86
C ALA A 223 4.15 8.98 -1.68
N ALA A 224 5.17 8.27 -1.21
CA ALA A 224 6.54 8.77 -1.15
C ALA A 224 7.16 9.05 -2.54
N PHE A 225 6.65 8.41 -3.60
CA PHE A 225 7.02 8.75 -4.99
C PHE A 225 6.19 9.90 -5.53
N HIS A 226 4.87 9.87 -5.31
CA HIS A 226 3.97 10.98 -5.59
C HIS A 226 2.64 10.77 -4.84
N PRO A 227 2.08 11.79 -4.16
CA PRO A 227 0.84 11.64 -3.37
C PRO A 227 -0.34 11.05 -4.14
N ALA A 228 -0.49 11.41 -5.43
CA ALA A 228 -1.55 10.89 -6.29
C ALA A 228 -1.49 9.37 -6.55
N LEU A 229 -0.39 8.69 -6.16
CA LEU A 229 -0.19 7.26 -6.37
C LEU A 229 -0.61 6.42 -5.15
N ALA A 230 -0.99 7.05 -4.02
CA ALA A 230 -1.47 6.33 -2.84
C ALA A 230 -2.64 5.36 -3.12
N PRO A 231 -3.67 5.72 -3.92
CA PRO A 231 -4.76 4.79 -4.26
C PRO A 231 -4.28 3.54 -5.00
N VAL A 232 -3.32 3.71 -5.91
CA VAL A 232 -2.71 2.59 -6.64
C VAL A 232 -2.02 1.62 -5.68
N GLY A 233 -1.32 2.16 -4.67
CA GLY A 233 -0.69 1.37 -3.60
C GLY A 233 -1.69 0.54 -2.79
N VAL A 234 -2.87 1.09 -2.45
CA VAL A 234 -3.92 0.34 -1.72
C VAL A 234 -4.43 -0.82 -2.55
N LEU A 235 -4.76 -0.57 -3.81
CA LEU A 235 -5.30 -1.61 -4.71
C LEU A 235 -4.28 -2.72 -4.92
N LEU A 236 -3.03 -2.37 -5.20
CA LEU A 236 -1.95 -3.34 -5.34
C LEU A 236 -1.70 -4.09 -4.03
N GLY A 237 -1.73 -3.42 -2.87
CA GLY A 237 -1.61 -4.07 -1.57
C GLY A 237 -2.74 -5.07 -1.29
N THR A 238 -3.95 -4.74 -1.71
CA THR A 238 -5.13 -5.64 -1.61
C THR A 238 -4.97 -6.86 -2.52
N MET A 239 -4.52 -6.64 -3.76
CA MET A 239 -4.22 -7.73 -4.69
C MET A 239 -3.05 -8.61 -4.21
N GLY A 240 -2.01 -8.01 -3.63
CA GLY A 240 -0.88 -8.72 -3.03
C GLY A 240 -1.33 -9.62 -1.87
N TYR A 241 -2.21 -9.11 -1.00
CA TYR A 241 -2.77 -9.91 0.09
C TYR A 241 -3.62 -11.08 -0.40
N ALA A 242 -4.43 -10.85 -1.44
CA ALA A 242 -5.24 -11.88 -2.07
C ALA A 242 -4.37 -12.99 -2.67
N THR A 243 -3.47 -12.61 -3.58
CA THR A 243 -2.58 -13.55 -4.27
C THR A 243 -1.67 -14.28 -3.29
N GLY A 244 -1.08 -13.58 -2.32
CA GLY A 244 -0.26 -14.16 -1.27
C GLY A 244 -1.01 -15.20 -0.43
N THR A 245 -2.28 -14.97 -0.12
CA THR A 245 -3.10 -15.93 0.64
C THR A 245 -3.33 -17.22 -0.14
N TYR A 246 -3.63 -17.15 -1.44
CA TYR A 246 -3.80 -18.34 -2.29
C TYR A 246 -2.49 -19.12 -2.47
N LEU A 247 -1.38 -18.41 -2.72
CA LEU A 247 -0.08 -19.05 -2.88
C LEU A 247 0.38 -19.70 -1.57
N ALA A 248 0.17 -19.04 -0.42
CA ALA A 248 0.49 -19.61 0.89
C ALA A 248 -0.31 -20.89 1.17
N TYR A 249 -1.58 -20.95 0.78
CA TYR A 249 -2.40 -22.15 0.92
C TYR A 249 -1.86 -23.32 0.09
N LEU A 250 -1.54 -23.07 -1.19
CA LEU A 250 -0.97 -24.08 -2.08
C LEU A 250 0.38 -24.60 -1.55
N VAL A 251 1.26 -23.68 -1.16
CA VAL A 251 2.56 -24.03 -0.56
C VAL A 251 2.36 -24.83 0.73
N GLY A 252 1.46 -24.41 1.62
CA GLY A 252 1.17 -25.11 2.87
C GLY A 252 0.67 -26.55 2.65
N ILE A 253 -0.23 -26.77 1.68
CA ILE A 253 -0.67 -28.13 1.31
C ILE A 253 0.49 -28.96 0.80
N THR A 254 1.30 -28.41 -0.11
CA THR A 254 2.42 -29.15 -0.70
C THR A 254 3.45 -29.55 0.36
N LEU A 255 3.78 -28.65 1.29
CA LEU A 255 4.67 -28.94 2.41
C LEU A 255 4.09 -29.99 3.37
N ARG A 256 2.79 -29.91 3.68
CA ARG A 256 2.09 -30.91 4.52
C ARG A 256 2.10 -32.29 3.88
N ALA A 257 1.88 -32.38 2.56
CA ALA A 257 1.97 -33.62 1.81
C ALA A 257 3.39 -34.19 1.80
N MET A 258 4.41 -33.35 1.60
CA MET A 258 5.82 -33.75 1.66
C MET A 258 6.26 -34.23 3.06
N ALA A 259 5.66 -33.67 4.11
CA ALA A 259 5.90 -34.08 5.49
C ALA A 259 5.19 -35.39 5.89
N GLY A 260 4.43 -36.01 4.99
CA GLY A 260 3.70 -37.26 5.24
C GLY A 260 2.44 -37.10 6.11
N ALA A 261 1.97 -35.87 6.32
CA ALA A 261 0.82 -35.55 7.17
C ALA A 261 -0.47 -35.36 6.35
N GLY A 262 -0.74 -36.28 5.41
CA GLY A 262 -1.96 -36.30 4.59
C GLY A 262 -3.22 -36.54 5.38
#